data_AF-A0A8T6MUB8-F1
#
_entry.id   AF-A0A8T6MUB8-F1
#
_cell.length_a   1.000
_cell.length_b   1.000
_cell.length_c   1.000
_cell.angle_alpha   90.00
_cell.angle_beta   90.00
_cell.angle_gamma   90.00
#
_symmetry.space_group_name_H-M   'P 1'
#
loop_
_entity.id
_entity.type
_entity.pdbx_description
1 polymer ?
#
loop_
_entity_poly.entity_id
_entity_poly.type
_entity_poly.pdbx_seq_one_letter_code
_entity_poly.pdbx_strand_id
1 'polypeptide(L)' 'IESAEIAITATAFLSSTLLGGAGADTFNANAQLTAVYIDGGAGSSLISASAGVIGSTLLGGTSNDIGAGT' A
#
# COMPACT_ATOMS: atom_id res chain seq x y z
N ILE A 1 10.84 -5.51 -20.21
CA ILE A 1 9.48 -5.90 -19.79
C ILE A 1 9.19 -4.99 -18.62
N GLU A 2 8.28 -4.03 -18.79
CA GLU A 2 7.72 -3.29 -17.65
C GLU A 2 6.96 -4.30 -16.80
N SER A 3 7.27 -4.36 -15.50
CA SER A 3 6.57 -5.24 -14.57
C SER A 3 5.13 -4.75 -14.36
N ALA A 4 4.22 -5.63 -13.97
CA ALA A 4 2.80 -5.30 -13.84
C ALA A 4 2.57 -4.40 -12.63
N GLU A 5 2.03 -3.21 -12.87
CA GLU A 5 1.58 -2.30 -11.81
C GLU A 5 0.19 -2.71 -11.29
N ILE A 6 0.03 -2.68 -9.97
CA ILE A 6 -1.22 -2.84 -9.25
C ILE A 6 -1.68 -1.48 -8.74
N ALA A 7 -2.91 -1.08 -9.09
CA ALA A 7 -3.55 0.10 -8.52
C ALA A 7 -4.87 -0.29 -7.85
N ILE A 8 -4.94 -0.17 -6.52
CA ILE A 8 -6.13 -0.47 -5.73
C ILE A 8 -6.54 0.76 -4.94
N THR A 9 -7.79 1.19 -5.14
CA THR A 9 -8.44 2.20 -4.31
C THR A 9 -9.63 1.59 -3.59
N ALA A 10 -9.62 1.64 -2.26
CA ALA A 10 -10.70 1.15 -1.42
C ALA A 10 -11.16 2.22 -0.44
N THR A 11 -12.41 2.10 0.02
CA THR A 11 -12.89 2.91 1.14
C THR A 11 -12.13 2.58 2.41
N ALA A 12 -11.95 1.29 2.73
CA ALA A 12 -11.11 0.84 3.84
C ALA A 12 -10.47 -0.51 3.50
N PHE A 13 -9.33 -0.79 4.12
CA PHE A 13 -8.78 -2.14 4.22
C PHE A 13 -8.86 -2.59 5.67
N LEU A 14 -9.45 -3.77 5.88
CA LEU A 14 -9.69 -4.34 7.19
C LEU A 14 -9.19 -5.78 7.19
N SER A 15 -8.28 -6.13 8.11
CA SER A 15 -7.79 -7.51 8.25
C SER A 15 -7.34 -8.13 6.92
N SER A 16 -6.62 -7.34 6.10
CA SER A 16 -6.29 -7.68 4.71
C SER A 16 -4.78 -7.78 4.51
N THR A 17 -4.36 -8.58 3.53
CA THR A 17 -2.97 -8.67 3.06
C THR A 17 -2.91 -8.22 1.61
N LEU A 18 -2.09 -7.21 1.31
CA LEU A 18 -1.89 -6.64 -0.01
C LEU A 18 -0.41 -6.74 -0.38
N LEU A 19 -0.11 -7.31 -1.54
CA LEU A 19 1.24 -7.54 -2.04
C LEU A 19 1.33 -6.97 -3.47
N GLY A 20 2.18 -5.96 -3.67
CA GLY A 20 2.38 -5.28 -4.95
C GLY A 20 3.16 -6.12 -5.97
N GLY A 21 4.22 -6.79 -5.50
CA GLY A 21 5.06 -7.61 -6.37
C GLY A 21 6.14 -6.78 -7.02
N ALA A 22 6.25 -6.78 -8.35
CA ALA A 22 7.22 -5.96 -9.06
C ALA A 22 6.47 -4.95 -9.92
N GLY A 23 6.84 -3.67 -9.88
CA GLY A 23 6.11 -2.59 -10.54
C GLY A 23 6.04 -1.36 -9.65
N ALA A 24 5.52 -0.25 -10.17
CA ALA A 24 5.22 0.91 -9.35
C ALA A 24 3.78 0.79 -8.84
N ASP A 25 3.57 0.17 -7.68
CA ASP A 25 2.22 -0.15 -7.20
C ASP A 25 1.59 1.00 -6.40
N THR A 26 0.27 1.13 -6.45
CA THR A 26 -0.50 2.13 -5.70
C THR A 26 -1.59 1.49 -4.85
N PHE A 27 -1.53 1.71 -3.55
CA PHE A 27 -2.54 1.31 -2.57
C PHE A 27 -3.13 2.55 -1.90
N ASN A 28 -4.41 2.84 -2.15
CA ASN A 28 -5.07 4.03 -1.60
C ASN A 28 -6.30 3.65 -0.76
N ALA A 29 -6.29 4.05 0.51
CA ALA A 29 -7.38 3.90 1.45
C ALA A 29 -7.97 5.27 1.82
N ASN A 30 -9.24 5.46 1.49
CA ASN A 30 -9.98 6.69 1.81
C ASN A 30 -10.47 6.75 3.27
N ALA A 31 -10.25 5.69 4.05
CA ALA A 31 -10.53 5.60 5.46
C ALA A 31 -9.38 4.86 6.17
N GLN A 32 -9.58 4.52 7.45
CA GLN A 32 -8.55 3.99 8.32
C GLN A 32 -8.13 2.57 7.90
N LEU A 33 -6.80 2.33 7.88
CA LEU A 33 -6.25 0.98 7.79
C LEU A 33 -6.29 0.32 9.18
N THR A 34 -6.95 -0.83 9.30
CA THR A 34 -7.01 -1.59 10.57
C THR A 34 -6.59 -3.04 10.38
N ALA A 35 -5.57 -3.46 11.13
CA ALA A 35 -5.02 -4.82 11.08
C ALA A 35 -4.62 -5.27 9.66
N VAL A 36 -4.01 -4.37 8.88
CA VAL A 36 -3.64 -4.62 7.48
C VAL A 36 -2.15 -4.90 7.37
N TYR A 37 -1.77 -5.77 6.43
CA TYR A 37 -0.40 -5.91 5.96
C TYR A 37 -0.34 -5.45 4.49
N ILE A 38 0.49 -4.44 4.20
CA ILE A 38 0.75 -3.97 2.84
C ILE A 38 2.26 -4.08 2.57
N ASP A 39 2.62 -4.70 1.45
CA ASP A 39 3.98 -4.76 0.94
C ASP A 39 3.99 -4.27 -0.52
N GLY A 40 4.64 -3.13 -0.75
CA GLY A 40 4.78 -2.52 -2.07
C GLY A 40 5.80 -3.21 -2.98
N GLY A 41 6.59 -4.16 -2.47
CA GLY A 41 7.44 -5.01 -3.29
C GLY A 41 8.65 -4.32 -3.93
N ALA A 42 8.90 -4.60 -5.21
CA ALA A 42 10.00 -4.03 -5.99
C ALA A 42 9.47 -2.98 -6.96
N GLY A 43 10.15 -1.84 -7.07
CA GLY A 43 9.65 -0.68 -7.81
C GLY A 43 9.10 0.38 -6.87
N SER A 44 8.90 1.59 -7.38
CA SER A 44 8.54 2.75 -6.57
C SER A 44 7.05 2.75 -6.26
N SER A 45 6.67 2.32 -5.06
CA SER A 45 5.27 2.13 -4.68
C SER A 45 4.72 3.29 -3.84
N LEU A 46 3.42 3.52 -3.93
CA LEU A 46 2.66 4.51 -3.15
C LEU A 46 1.67 3.79 -2.23
N ILE A 47 1.77 4.05 -0.93
CA ILE A 47 0.81 3.58 0.07
C ILE A 47 0.19 4.80 0.75
N SER A 48 -1.12 4.99 0.59
CA SER A 48 -1.87 6.14 1.07
C SER A 48 -3.03 5.73 2.00
N ALA A 49 -3.13 6.35 3.17
CA ALA A 49 -4.22 6.16 4.14
C ALA A 49 -4.69 7.50 4.71
N SER A 50 -5.87 7.96 4.29
CA SER A 50 -6.34 9.31 4.63
C SER A 50 -6.75 9.49 6.10
N ALA A 51 -7.28 8.45 6.74
CA ALA A 51 -7.82 8.49 8.11
C ALA A 51 -6.96 7.71 9.13
N GLY A 52 -5.70 7.48 8.78
CA GLY A 52 -4.68 6.90 9.67
C GLY A 52 -4.55 5.37 9.59
N VAL A 53 -3.60 4.86 10.37
CA VAL A 53 -3.14 3.47 10.33
C VAL A 53 -3.07 2.90 11.75
N ILE A 54 -3.90 1.89 12.06
CA ILE A 54 -3.96 1.26 13.38
C ILE A 54 -3.63 -0.23 13.27
N GLY A 55 -2.68 -0.68 14.08
CA GLY A 55 -2.31 -2.10 14.19
C GLY A 55 -1.95 -2.74 12.85
N SER A 56 -1.44 -1.95 11.90
CA SER A 56 -1.14 -2.38 10.53
C SER A 56 0.35 -2.26 10.27
N THR A 57 0.85 -3.04 9.31
CA THR A 57 2.24 -3.00 8.83
C THR A 57 2.24 -2.57 7.37
N LEU A 58 2.95 -1.49 7.07
CA LEU A 58 3.08 -0.95 5.72
C LEU A 58 4.57 -0.97 5.37
N LEU A 59 4.93 -1.80 4.39
CA LEU A 59 6.28 -1.91 3.85
C LEU A 59 6.26 -1.33 2.44
N GLY A 60 7.09 -0.33 2.19
CA GLY A 60 7.29 0.19 0.83
C GLY A 60 7.91 -0.87 -0.07
N GLY A 61 8.86 -1.63 0.49
CA GLY A 61 9.58 -2.68 -0.22
C GLY A 61 11.05 -2.33 -0.42
N THR A 62 11.59 -2.67 -1.58
CA THR A 62 13.05 -2.62 -1.86
C THR A 62 13.53 -1.34 -2.55
N SER A 63 12.62 -0.41 -2.83
CA SER A 63 12.87 0.78 -3.67
C SER A 63 12.48 2.06 -2.92
N ASN A 64 12.48 3.19 -3.63
CA ASN A 64 12.10 4.47 -3.02
C ASN A 64 10.57 4.59 -3.04
N ASP A 65 9.96 4.32 -1.89
CA ASP A 65 8.51 4.30 -1.75
C ASP A 65 7.97 5.54 -1.04
N ILE A 66 6.70 5.86 -1.31
CA ILE A 66 6.01 6.99 -0.71
C ILE A 66 4.91 6.47 0.22
N GLY A 67 5.01 6.82 1.50
CA GLY A 67 3.93 6.71 2.46
C GLY A 67 3.22 8.04 2.63
N ALA A 68 1.90 8.10 2.43
CA ALA A 68 1.10 9.29 2.67
C ALA A 68 -0.07 8.97 3.62
N GLY A 69 -0.19 9.71 4.72
CA GLY A 69 -1.29 9.50 5.66
C GLY A 69 -1.20 10.41 6.87
N THR A 70 -2.31 10.55 7.60
CA THR A 70 -2.41 11.36 8.82
C THR A 70 -2.13 10.54 10.08
#